data_AF-A0A1M7IG52-F1
#
_entry.id   AF-A0A1M7IG52-F1
#
_cell.length_a   1.000
_cell.length_b   1.000
_cell.length_c   1.000
_cell.angle_alpha   90.00
_cell.angle_beta   90.00
_cell.angle_gamma   90.00
#
_symmetry.space_group_name_H-M   'P 1'
#
loop_
_entity.id
_entity.type
_entity.pdbx_description
1 polymer ?
#
loop_
_entity_poly.entity_id
_entity_poly.type
_entity_poly.pdbx_seq_one_letter_code
_entity_poly.pdbx_strand_id
1 'polypeptide(L)' 'MNQKICYVCGKEPLSKNEIGLTKKLINQKAKSFYCISCLAEELDVTVEELQAKIEDFINDGCKLFS' A
#
# COMPACT_ATOMS: atom_id res chain seq x y z
N MET A 1 6.43 2.76 18.49
CA MET A 1 6.17 2.22 17.14
C MET A 1 6.18 3.40 16.19
N ASN A 2 7.13 3.47 15.24
CA ASN A 2 7.14 4.55 14.27
C ASN A 2 5.96 4.32 13.30
N GLN A 3 4.91 5.11 13.48
CA GLN A 3 3.82 5.18 12.53
C GLN A 3 4.40 5.63 11.19
N LYS A 4 3.91 5.02 10.10
CA LYS A 4 4.34 5.39 8.75
C LYS A 4 3.36 6.43 8.22
N ILE A 5 3.91 7.42 7.54
CA ILE A 5 3.19 8.54 6.96
C ILE A 5 3.20 8.44 5.44
N CYS A 6 2.11 8.86 4.79
CA CYS A 6 2.07 9.03 3.35
C CYS A 6 3.02 10.17 2.94
N TYR A 7 3.95 9.90 2.03
CA TYR A 7 4.89 10.93 1.58
C TYR A 7 4.22 12.05 0.76
N VAL A 8 3.06 11.76 0.13
CA VAL A 8 2.33 12.70 -0.73
C VAL A 8 1.41 13.61 0.09
N CYS A 9 0.47 13.02 0.83
CA CYS A 9 -0.60 13.78 1.51
C CYS A 9 -0.41 13.92 3.02
N GLY A 10 0.65 13.32 3.59
CA GLY A 10 0.89 13.38 5.04
C GLY A 10 -0.06 12.53 5.89
N LYS A 11 -0.89 11.66 5.29
CA LYS A 11 -1.77 10.74 6.05
C LYS A 11 -0.96 9.86 7.00
N GLU A 12 -1.31 9.89 8.29
CA GLU A 12 -0.74 9.05 9.35
C GLU A 12 -1.86 8.66 10.35
N PRO A 13 -1.86 7.42 10.89
CA PRO A 13 -0.98 6.30 10.54
C PRO A 13 -1.44 5.60 9.25
N LEU A 14 -0.46 5.15 8.46
CA LEU A 14 -0.70 4.20 7.37
C LEU A 14 -0.96 2.80 7.93
N SER A 15 -1.90 2.11 7.30
CA SER A 15 -2.21 0.71 7.57
C SER A 15 -1.10 -0.23 7.08
N LYS A 16 -1.07 -1.45 7.61
CA LYS A 16 -0.18 -2.51 7.12
C LYS A 16 -0.38 -2.78 5.62
N ASN A 17 -1.62 -2.70 5.14
CA ASN A 17 -1.95 -2.89 3.74
C ASN A 17 -1.34 -1.79 2.87
N GLU A 18 -1.47 -0.51 3.25
CA GLU A 18 -0.87 0.61 2.51
C GLU A 18 0.67 0.50 2.43
N ILE A 19 1.31 0.13 3.54
CA ILE A 19 2.75 -0.12 3.61
C ILE A 19 3.14 -1.32 2.75
N GLY A 20 2.39 -2.42 2.87
CA GLY A 20 2.59 -3.66 2.12
C GLY A 20 2.43 -3.46 0.62
N LEU A 21 1.41 -2.69 0.21
CA LEU A 21 1.13 -2.38 -1.19
C LEU A 21 2.26 -1.59 -1.81
N THR A 22 2.71 -0.53 -1.12
CA THR A 22 3.85 0.25 -1.61
C THR A 22 5.07 -0.65 -1.80
N LYS A 23 5.34 -1.55 -0.84
CA LYS A 23 6.48 -2.48 -0.96
C LYS A 23 6.30 -3.48 -2.11
N LYS A 24 5.08 -3.99 -2.30
CA LYS A 24 4.80 -5.05 -3.27
C LYS A 24 4.73 -4.52 -4.70
N LEU A 25 4.14 -3.33 -4.90
CA LEU A 25 3.90 -2.74 -6.22
C LEU A 25 4.99 -1.76 -6.67
N ILE A 26 5.57 -0.98 -5.75
CA ILE A 26 6.59 0.03 -6.10
C ILE A 26 8.00 -0.52 -5.90
N ASN A 27 8.36 -0.86 -4.65
CA ASN A 27 9.69 -1.37 -4.33
C ASN A 27 9.71 -2.10 -2.98
N GLN A 28 10.16 -3.35 -2.95
CA GLN A 28 10.20 -4.16 -1.73
C GLN A 28 11.04 -3.54 -0.59
N LYS A 29 12.01 -2.69 -0.95
CA LYS A 29 12.89 -1.96 -0.03
C LYS A 29 12.48 -0.49 0.18
N ALA A 30 11.25 -0.10 -0.20
CA ALA A 30 10.74 1.25 -0.05
C ALA A 30 10.87 1.76 1.40
N LYS A 31 11.37 2.99 1.53
CA LYS A 31 11.45 3.73 2.81
C LYS A 31 10.34 4.77 2.95
N SER A 32 9.82 5.25 1.81
CA SER A 32 8.66 6.14 1.70
C SER A 32 7.42 5.30 1.35
N PHE A 33 6.27 5.69 1.88
CA PHE A 33 5.02 4.95 1.73
C PHE A 33 3.92 5.87 1.20
N TYR A 34 2.93 5.25 0.59
CA TYR A 34 1.73 5.92 0.08
C TYR A 34 0.53 5.42 0.85
N CYS A 35 -0.45 6.31 1.06
CA CYS A 35 -1.80 5.86 1.35
C CYS A 35 -2.42 5.24 0.10
N ILE A 36 -3.50 4.48 0.27
CA ILE A 36 -4.11 3.77 -0.85
C ILE A 36 -4.61 4.73 -1.95
N SER A 37 -5.14 5.89 -1.57
CA SER A 37 -5.62 6.91 -2.52
C SER A 37 -4.49 7.52 -3.34
N CYS A 38 -3.42 8.01 -2.69
CA CYS A 38 -2.29 8.57 -3.43
C CYS A 38 -1.55 7.52 -4.26
N LEU A 39 -1.54 6.26 -3.82
CA LEU A 39 -0.98 5.17 -4.61
C LEU A 39 -1.83 4.85 -5.84
N ALA A 40 -3.14 4.97 -5.72
CA ALA A 40 -4.07 4.80 -6.83
C ALA A 40 -3.85 5.88 -7.89
N GLU A 41 -3.73 7.15 -7.46
CA GLU A 41 -3.39 8.28 -8.33
C GLU A 41 -2.01 8.11 -8.99
N GLU A 42 -0.98 7.71 -8.25
CA GLU A 42 0.38 7.50 -8.78
C GLU A 42 0.44 6.38 -9.83
N LEU A 43 -0.41 5.36 -9.70
CA LEU A 43 -0.47 4.22 -10.61
C LEU A 43 -1.54 4.37 -11.71
N ASP A 44 -2.29 5.48 -11.72
CA ASP A 44 -3.44 5.74 -12.60
C ASP A 44 -4.49 4.61 -12.56
N VAL A 45 -4.78 4.14 -11.34
CA VAL A 45 -5.80 3.11 -11.06
C VAL A 45 -6.79 3.61 -10.01
N THR A 46 -7.87 2.85 -9.81
CA THR A 46 -8.84 3.10 -8.75
C THR A 46 -8.41 2.50 -7.40
N VAL A 47 -8.99 3.01 -6.32
CA VAL A 47 -8.74 2.45 -4.97
C VAL A 47 -9.27 1.02 -4.89
N GLU A 48 -10.38 0.75 -5.55
CA GLU A 48 -11.06 -0.54 -5.63
C GLU A 48 -10.16 -1.60 -6.31
N GLU A 49 -9.47 -1.24 -7.39
CA GLU A 49 -8.49 -2.13 -8.05
C GLU A 49 -7.33 -2.49 -7.12
N LEU A 50 -6.83 -1.53 -6.36
CA LEU A 50 -5.79 -1.79 -5.36
C LEU A 50 -6.29 -2.69 -4.24
N GLN A 51 -7.55 -2.54 -3.81
CA GLN A 51 -8.18 -3.40 -2.81
C GLN A 51 -8.35 -4.83 -3.32
N ALA A 52 -8.89 -5.01 -4.53
CA ALA A 52 -9.02 -6.32 -5.16
C ALA A 52 -7.65 -7.02 -5.24
N LYS A 53 -6.60 -6.27 -5.59
CA LYS A 53 -5.24 -6.80 -5.65
C LYS A 53 -4.67 -7.22 -4.29
N ILE A 54 -5.08 -6.58 -3.20
CA ILE A 54 -4.75 -7.04 -1.84
C ILE A 54 -5.40 -8.40 -1.59
N GLU A 55 -6.68 -8.55 -1.91
CA GLU A 55 -7.41 -9.80 -1.74
C GLU A 55 -6.80 -10.93 -2.56
N ASP A 56 -6.42 -10.67 -3.82
CA ASP A 56 -5.68 -11.61 -4.67
C ASP A 56 -4.37 -12.04 -4.02
N PHE A 57 -3.59 -11.10 -3.47
CA PHE A 57 -2.36 -11.45 -2.76
C PHE A 57 -2.61 -12.31 -1.51
N ILE A 58 -3.70 -12.08 -0.78
CA ILE A 58 -4.07 -12.91 0.38
C ILE A 58 -4.44 -14.32 -0.08
N ASN A 59 -5.24 -14.44 -1.15
CA ASN A 59 -5.64 -15.71 -1.74
C ASN A 59 -4.42 -16.50 -2.27
N ASP A 60 -3.43 -15.82 -2.83
CA ASP A 60 -2.14 -16.40 -3.23
C ASP A 60 -1.21 -16.75 -2.06
N GLY A 61 -1.63 -16.53 -0.81
CA GLY A 61 -0.85 -16.85 0.39
C GLY A 61 0.27 -15.85 0.72
N CYS A 62 0.16 -14.60 0.26
CA CYS A 62 1.14 -13.55 0.54
C CYS A 62 1.09 -13.11 2.01
N LYS A 63 2.10 -13.52 2.78
CA LYS A 63 2.27 -13.19 4.22
C LYS A 63 2.44 -11.70 4.54
N LEU A 64 2.51 -10.84 3.52
CA LEU A 64 2.57 -9.39 3.71
C LEU A 64 1.20 -8.80 4.06
N PHE A 65 0.11 -9.49 3.70
CA PHE A 65 -1.27 -9.03 3.83
C PHE A 65 -2.13 -9.93 4.73
N SER A 66 -1.52 -10.92 5.40
CA SER A 66 -2.15 -11.85 6.36
C SER A 66 -2.20 -11.31 7.79
#